data_AF-A0A024RYY6-F1
#
_entry.id   AF-A0A024RYY6-F1
#
_cell.length_a   1.000
_cell.length_b   1.000
_cell.length_c   1.000
_cell.angle_alpha   90.00
_cell.angle_beta   90.00
_cell.angle_gamma   90.00
#
_symmetry.space_group_name_H-M   'P 1'
#
loop_
_entity.id
_entity.type
_entity.pdbx_description
1 polymer ?
#
loop_
_entity_poly.entity_id
_entity_poly.type
_entity_poly.pdbx_seq_one_letter_code
_entity_poly.pdbx_strand_id
1 'polypeptide(L)'
;MASDNVFGFAPKGANSTLKLRKLWALRRLVNKGEPTTDLNIPLTPWRKGTITCALALAGFMIGIDQSIIEPALPTIIARFSALHDIGVYTSAYLIPQCVLQPVCNRLYSMCSFSSVYLGSALLFIIGSIICAISESSPCFICGRALSGVGAVGLSVGGFRMLALMPGNQKQNVSMGAFSLILGSSVVIGPIIGGVITQSPLGWHWLFWINLPAISIVILLIIGTAYTGGPDLRGEKYDLTIWEKAKLLDCIGTGLLALTLIPLILGLDYGRSYGWSSTRSAVMFAVFGLSFVLLIVHQRMAKVAIFERRILLNRSVWATTGIFFCALSSVSVITLFLPFLLQVVKELPPRSSGFLSFPLAGTLAVSTFVFSILSTKVSFFNPLAIAGAVIFLVSNVLFITLRPDFSIPQIVGYEILGGFGLGMAWLAEIIFPRAVLDKHQLAMSLGYSRMLQQIGAAVAVQLSAVAFNMRLAKNLGGLPLTPDEKSSLQAGNQIGGDLSTETKDAILVAYCKAIQVGLAPAAAWAGIALLFALALPWSSLQRGVVDPKEANNSDSGSESLTLSVLGPSEEVISSREHYPSAHGRGMV
;
A
#
# COMPACT_ATOMS: atom_id res chain seq x y z
N MET A 1 44.47 -5.35 -57.54
CA MET A 1 44.60 -3.88 -57.56
C MET A 1 43.34 -3.31 -58.19
N ALA A 2 42.61 -2.48 -57.41
CA ALA A 2 41.62 -1.47 -57.79
C ALA A 2 40.40 -1.87 -58.66
N SER A 3 39.21 -1.28 -58.52
CA SER A 3 38.47 -0.57 -57.46
C SER A 3 37.07 -0.26 -58.03
N ASP A 4 36.13 0.00 -57.12
CA ASP A 4 34.95 0.87 -57.27
C ASP A 4 33.57 0.32 -57.71
N ASN A 5 32.74 0.17 -56.66
CA ASN A 5 31.49 0.88 -56.40
C ASN A 5 30.27 0.66 -57.33
N VAL A 6 29.27 -0.04 -56.79
CA VAL A 6 27.88 0.47 -56.81
C VAL A 6 27.20 0.19 -55.45
N PHE A 7 27.01 1.26 -54.70
CA PHE A 7 26.12 1.34 -53.53
C PHE A 7 24.66 1.09 -53.96
N GLY A 8 24.06 -0.01 -53.50
CA GLY A 8 22.62 -0.25 -53.57
C GLY A 8 21.90 0.38 -52.38
N PHE A 9 21.09 1.39 -52.65
CA PHE A 9 20.23 2.10 -51.69
C PHE A 9 19.37 1.14 -50.85
N ALA A 10 19.65 1.04 -49.55
CA ALA A 10 18.67 0.56 -48.58
C ALA A 10 17.64 1.67 -48.33
N PRO A 11 16.32 1.39 -48.36
CA PRO A 11 15.30 2.40 -48.14
C PRO A 11 15.41 2.94 -46.71
N LYS A 12 15.54 4.28 -46.57
CA LYS A 12 15.68 5.04 -45.31
C LYS A 12 14.52 4.87 -44.29
N GLY A 13 13.54 4.00 -44.54
CA GLY A 13 12.44 3.64 -43.62
C GLY A 13 12.52 2.23 -43.00
N ALA A 14 13.41 1.35 -43.46
CA ALA A 14 13.47 -0.03 -42.96
C ALA A 14 13.98 -0.11 -41.51
N ASN A 15 14.97 0.72 -41.15
CA ASN A 15 15.54 0.72 -39.79
C ASN A 15 14.58 1.27 -38.71
N SER A 16 13.69 2.21 -39.06
CA SER A 16 12.71 2.76 -38.10
C SER A 16 11.59 1.76 -37.83
N THR A 17 11.09 1.07 -38.86
CA THR A 17 10.09 -0.01 -38.71
C THR A 17 10.65 -1.22 -37.98
N LEU A 18 11.93 -1.58 -38.18
CA LEU A 18 12.60 -2.65 -37.45
C LEU A 18 12.81 -2.28 -35.97
N LYS A 19 13.23 -1.04 -35.67
CA LYS A 19 13.31 -0.52 -34.30
C LYS A 19 11.94 -0.49 -33.62
N LEU A 20 10.90 -0.05 -34.32
CA LEU A 20 9.52 -0.02 -33.82
C LEU A 20 8.97 -1.42 -33.59
N ARG A 21 9.29 -2.39 -34.45
CA ARG A 21 8.94 -3.81 -34.28
C ARG A 21 9.67 -4.46 -33.11
N LYS A 22 10.98 -4.18 -32.94
CA LYS A 22 11.73 -4.59 -31.75
C LYS A 22 11.13 -3.98 -30.50
N LEU A 23 10.94 -2.65 -30.46
CA LEU A 23 10.26 -1.98 -29.35
C LEU A 23 8.89 -2.57 -29.06
N TRP A 24 8.11 -2.95 -30.09
CA TRP A 24 6.82 -3.61 -29.93
C TRP A 24 6.94 -5.03 -29.35
N ALA A 25 7.88 -5.83 -29.83
CA ALA A 25 8.13 -7.19 -29.33
C ALA A 25 8.61 -7.16 -27.87
N LEU A 26 9.57 -6.28 -27.57
CA LEU A 26 10.07 -6.05 -26.21
C LEU A 26 8.97 -5.55 -25.28
N ARG A 27 8.13 -4.64 -25.76
CA ARG A 27 6.97 -4.14 -25.03
C ARG A 27 5.93 -5.22 -24.77
N ARG A 28 5.77 -6.19 -25.69
CA ARG A 28 4.87 -7.34 -25.51
C ARG A 28 5.40 -8.31 -24.46
N LEU A 29 6.72 -8.52 -24.42
CA LEU A 29 7.40 -9.34 -23.40
C LEU A 29 7.32 -8.69 -22.02
N VAL A 30 7.62 -7.39 -21.91
CA VAL A 30 7.51 -6.62 -20.65
C VAL A 30 6.07 -6.58 -20.12
N ASN A 31 5.07 -6.42 -20.99
CA ASN A 31 3.66 -6.39 -20.58
C ASN A 31 3.09 -7.74 -20.15
N LYS A 32 3.66 -8.84 -20.62
CA LYS A 32 3.18 -10.19 -20.27
C LYS A 32 3.58 -10.62 -18.86
N GLY A 33 4.49 -9.89 -18.20
CA GLY A 33 5.00 -10.24 -16.87
C GLY A 33 5.61 -11.64 -16.78
N GLU A 34 5.80 -12.31 -17.93
CA GLU A 34 6.43 -13.61 -18.02
C GLU A 34 7.87 -13.41 -17.54
N PRO A 35 8.34 -14.18 -16.53
CA PRO A 35 9.75 -14.18 -16.18
C PRO A 35 10.52 -14.68 -17.41
N THR A 36 10.99 -13.75 -18.23
CA THR A 36 11.83 -14.05 -19.38
C THR A 36 13.16 -14.49 -18.79
N THR A 37 13.35 -15.81 -18.79
CA THR A 37 14.44 -16.59 -18.18
C THR A 37 14.28 -16.85 -16.69
N ASP A 38 13.93 -18.10 -16.35
CA ASP A 38 14.42 -18.72 -15.12
C ASP A 38 15.91 -18.40 -15.02
N LEU A 39 16.32 -17.74 -13.94
CA LEU A 39 17.74 -17.59 -13.62
C LEU A 39 18.31 -18.99 -13.37
N ASN A 40 18.68 -19.68 -14.45
CA ASN A 40 19.41 -20.95 -14.45
C ASN A 40 20.87 -20.76 -14.07
N ILE A 41 21.22 -19.67 -13.38
CA ILE A 41 22.50 -19.54 -12.71
C ILE A 41 22.33 -20.22 -11.35
N PRO A 42 22.97 -21.39 -11.11
CA PRO A 42 22.92 -22.04 -9.81
C PRO A 42 23.60 -21.13 -8.78
N LEU A 43 22.81 -20.33 -8.07
CA LEU A 43 23.29 -19.56 -6.94
C LEU A 43 23.71 -20.52 -5.84
N THR A 44 24.94 -20.36 -5.35
CA THR A 44 25.41 -21.10 -4.19
C THR A 44 24.48 -20.85 -2.99
N PRO A 45 24.27 -21.86 -2.11
CA PRO A 45 23.36 -21.73 -0.97
C PRO A 45 23.66 -20.52 -0.08
N TRP A 46 24.94 -20.22 0.14
CA TRP A 46 25.36 -19.06 0.93
C TRP A 46 24.93 -17.73 0.29
N ARG A 47 25.03 -17.57 -1.04
CA ARG A 47 24.59 -16.35 -1.74
C ARG A 47 23.09 -16.15 -1.64
N LYS A 48 22.32 -17.23 -1.83
CA LYS A 48 20.86 -17.18 -1.67
C LYS A 48 20.49 -16.75 -0.24
N GLY A 49 21.18 -17.29 0.76
CA GLY A 49 21.04 -16.90 2.16
C GLY A 49 21.34 -15.42 2.37
N THR A 50 22.50 -14.94 1.91
CA THR A 50 22.91 -13.53 2.06
C THR A 50 21.94 -12.56 1.41
N ILE A 51 21.48 -12.84 0.19
CA ILE A 51 20.49 -11.99 -0.50
C ILE A 51 19.17 -12.01 0.27
N THR A 52 18.69 -13.18 0.68
CA THR A 52 17.43 -13.29 1.44
C THR A 52 17.52 -12.51 2.75
N CYS A 53 18.65 -12.58 3.47
CA CYS A 53 18.88 -11.79 4.68
C CYS A 53 18.94 -10.28 4.40
N ALA A 54 19.61 -9.86 3.32
CA ALA A 54 19.68 -8.45 2.93
C ALA A 54 18.29 -7.90 2.57
N LEU A 55 17.48 -8.66 1.82
CA LEU A 55 16.11 -8.30 1.51
C LEU A 55 15.26 -8.26 2.79
N ALA A 56 15.34 -9.28 3.64
CA ALA A 56 14.63 -9.33 4.91
C ALA A 56 14.95 -8.12 5.80
N LEU A 57 16.22 -7.75 5.93
CA LEU A 57 16.63 -6.57 6.70
C LEU A 57 16.10 -5.27 6.09
N ALA A 58 16.14 -5.14 4.76
CA ALA A 58 15.56 -3.98 4.07
C ALA A 58 14.05 -3.89 4.27
N GLY A 59 13.35 -5.02 4.14
CA GLY A 59 11.92 -5.12 4.41
C GLY A 59 11.61 -4.73 5.86
N PHE A 60 12.41 -5.22 6.80
CA PHE A 60 12.26 -4.89 8.22
C PHE A 60 12.39 -3.38 8.47
N MET A 61 13.39 -2.73 7.88
CA MET A 61 13.59 -1.29 7.98
C MET A 61 12.47 -0.47 7.33
N ILE A 62 11.94 -0.90 6.18
CA ILE A 62 10.81 -0.22 5.53
C ILE A 62 9.57 -0.28 6.43
N GLY A 63 9.28 -1.46 7.00
CA GLY A 63 8.11 -1.64 7.86
C GLY A 63 8.23 -0.82 9.16
N ILE A 64 9.42 -0.76 9.75
CA ILE A 64 9.67 0.10 10.92
C ILE A 64 9.54 1.58 10.56
N ASP A 65 10.21 2.07 9.52
CA ASP A 65 10.20 3.50 9.15
C ASP A 65 8.78 4.02 8.83
N GLN A 66 7.89 3.13 8.41
CA GLN A 66 6.48 3.47 8.21
C GLN A 66 5.73 3.78 9.52
N SER A 67 5.93 3.00 10.59
CA SER A 67 5.13 3.09 11.83
C SER A 67 5.89 3.63 13.05
N ILE A 68 7.22 3.71 13.01
CA ILE A 68 8.06 4.19 14.12
C ILE A 68 7.76 5.64 14.52
N ILE A 69 7.26 6.44 13.58
CA ILE A 69 6.95 7.86 13.77
C ILE A 69 5.69 8.07 14.62
N GLU A 70 4.72 7.16 14.57
CA GLU A 70 3.39 7.35 15.18
C GLU A 70 3.44 7.79 16.65
N PRO A 71 4.09 7.04 17.58
CA PRO A 71 4.20 7.46 18.98
C PRO A 71 5.08 8.70 19.19
N ALA A 72 5.88 9.09 18.21
CA ALA A 72 6.73 10.27 18.28
C ALA A 72 6.05 11.54 17.75
N LEU A 73 4.93 11.41 17.01
CA LEU A 73 4.24 12.53 16.37
C LEU A 73 3.90 13.67 17.35
N PRO A 74 3.31 13.44 18.53
CA PRO A 74 3.02 14.53 19.47
C PRO A 74 4.27 15.33 19.84
N THR A 75 5.39 14.66 20.07
CA THR A 75 6.69 15.29 20.39
C THR A 75 7.27 16.08 19.22
N ILE A 76 7.23 15.52 18.01
CA ILE A 76 7.74 16.18 16.79
C ILE A 76 6.94 17.46 16.50
N ILE A 77 5.62 17.38 16.66
CA ILE A 77 4.72 18.51 16.41
C ILE A 77 4.95 19.62 17.42
N ALA A 78 5.05 19.29 18.71
CA ALA A 78 5.38 20.26 19.74
C ALA A 78 6.73 20.92 19.47
N ARG A 79 7.71 20.18 18.95
CA ARG A 79 9.02 20.72 18.58
C ARG A 79 8.97 21.70 17.41
N PHE A 80 8.16 21.43 16.39
CA PHE A 80 8.03 22.30 15.22
C PHE A 80 6.93 23.36 15.34
N SER A 81 6.12 23.31 16.40
CA SER A 81 4.94 24.16 16.57
C SER A 81 4.01 24.08 15.34
N ALA A 82 3.85 22.87 14.79
CA ALA A 82 3.21 22.63 13.48
C ALA A 82 2.09 21.57 13.55
N LEU A 83 1.14 21.71 14.48
CA LEU A 83 -0.01 20.79 14.60
C LEU A 83 -0.88 20.70 13.34
N HIS A 84 -0.86 21.75 12.51
CA HIS A 84 -1.57 21.72 11.25
C HIS A 84 -0.99 20.69 10.25
N ASP A 85 0.28 20.33 10.39
CA ASP A 85 0.97 19.40 9.49
C ASP A 85 0.85 17.92 9.91
N ILE A 86 0.07 17.59 10.96
CA ILE A 86 -0.12 16.20 11.45
C ILE A 86 -0.37 15.22 10.29
N GLY A 87 -1.36 15.55 9.43
CA GLY A 87 -1.73 14.68 8.32
C GLY A 87 -0.69 14.63 7.21
N VAL A 88 0.07 15.72 7.05
CA VAL A 88 1.11 15.85 6.02
C VAL A 88 2.32 14.99 6.36
N TYR A 89 2.69 14.85 7.64
CA TYR A 89 3.83 14.00 8.05
C TYR A 89 3.66 12.53 7.68
N THR A 90 2.47 11.99 7.84
CA THR A 90 2.16 10.60 7.46
C THR A 90 1.94 10.48 5.95
N SER A 91 1.16 11.38 5.35
CA SER A 91 0.85 11.31 3.91
C SER A 91 2.06 11.57 3.01
N ALA A 92 3.02 12.41 3.42
CA ALA A 92 4.24 12.70 2.67
C ALA A 92 5.08 11.45 2.39
N TYR A 93 5.06 10.47 3.29
CA TYR A 93 5.71 9.18 3.07
C TYR A 93 4.91 8.24 2.16
N LEU A 94 3.58 8.27 2.25
CA LEU A 94 2.69 7.36 1.53
C LEU A 94 2.47 7.77 0.06
N ILE A 95 2.32 9.06 -0.23
CA ILE A 95 2.03 9.55 -1.60
C ILE A 95 3.10 9.09 -2.60
N PRO A 96 4.42 9.24 -2.34
CA PRO A 96 5.44 8.77 -3.27
C PRO A 96 5.38 7.26 -3.48
N GLN A 97 5.04 6.48 -2.43
CA GLN A 97 4.85 5.05 -2.58
C GLN A 97 3.71 4.74 -3.54
N CYS A 98 2.58 5.42 -3.43
CA CYS A 98 1.44 5.23 -4.33
C CYS A 98 1.81 5.55 -5.77
N VAL A 99 2.40 6.72 -5.99
CA VAL A 99 2.66 7.26 -7.33
C VAL A 99 3.73 6.45 -8.04
N LEU A 100 4.81 6.09 -7.34
CA LEU A 100 5.99 5.48 -7.95
C LEU A 100 5.98 3.96 -7.95
N GLN A 101 5.06 3.30 -7.24
CA GLN A 101 4.92 1.83 -7.29
C GLN A 101 4.84 1.25 -8.71
N PRO A 102 3.99 1.75 -9.64
CA PRO A 102 3.95 1.23 -11.01
C PRO A 102 5.24 1.53 -11.79
N VAL A 103 5.89 2.67 -11.50
CA VAL A 103 7.17 3.04 -12.10
C VAL A 103 8.27 2.07 -11.67
N CYS A 104 8.39 1.80 -10.36
CA CYS A 104 9.34 0.85 -9.81
C CYS A 104 9.12 -0.56 -10.37
N ASN A 105 7.88 -1.03 -10.44
CA ASN A 105 7.53 -2.33 -11.04
C ASN A 105 8.08 -2.47 -12.47
N ARG A 106 7.94 -1.41 -13.28
CA ARG A 106 8.46 -1.37 -14.65
C ARG A 106 9.97 -1.17 -14.71
N LEU A 107 10.55 -0.33 -13.86
CA LEU A 107 12.00 -0.11 -13.80
C LEU A 107 12.77 -1.41 -13.56
N TYR A 108 12.29 -2.25 -12.64
CA TYR A 108 12.92 -3.55 -12.40
C TYR A 108 12.80 -4.54 -13.58
N SER A 109 11.91 -4.28 -14.56
CA SER A 109 11.82 -5.10 -15.78
C SER A 109 12.73 -4.64 -16.91
N MET A 110 13.21 -3.39 -16.85
CA MET A 110 13.98 -2.76 -17.93
C MET A 110 15.43 -2.41 -17.55
N CYS A 111 15.71 -2.37 -16.25
CA CYS A 111 17.00 -2.03 -15.69
C CYS A 111 17.55 -3.20 -14.87
N SER A 112 18.86 -3.18 -14.65
CA SER A 112 19.53 -4.12 -13.75
C SER A 112 18.94 -4.00 -12.35
N PHE A 113 18.64 -5.15 -11.75
CA PHE A 113 18.07 -5.21 -10.40
C PHE A 113 18.94 -4.44 -9.40
N SER A 114 20.24 -4.72 -9.39
CA SER A 114 21.19 -4.14 -8.43
C SER A 114 21.22 -2.61 -8.52
N SER A 115 21.16 -2.04 -9.73
CA SER A 115 21.22 -0.57 -9.90
C SER A 115 19.95 0.11 -9.37
N VAL A 116 18.77 -0.45 -9.66
CA VAL A 116 17.49 0.10 -9.18
C VAL A 116 17.38 -0.07 -7.66
N TYR A 117 17.76 -1.23 -7.14
CA TYR A 117 17.70 -1.53 -5.70
C TYR A 117 18.69 -0.68 -4.90
N LEU A 118 19.95 -0.56 -5.33
CA LEU A 118 20.93 0.30 -4.68
C LEU A 118 20.56 1.78 -4.77
N GLY A 119 20.05 2.24 -5.93
CA GLY A 119 19.52 3.60 -6.06
C GLY A 119 18.38 3.88 -5.08
N SER A 120 17.46 2.92 -4.91
CA SER A 120 16.35 3.03 -3.96
C SER A 120 16.85 3.04 -2.50
N ALA A 121 17.85 2.21 -2.18
CA ALA A 121 18.50 2.20 -0.87
C ALA A 121 19.17 3.54 -0.53
N LEU A 122 19.86 4.14 -1.51
CA LEU A 122 20.49 5.45 -1.34
C LEU A 122 19.46 6.55 -1.12
N LEU A 123 18.37 6.58 -1.91
CA LEU A 123 17.27 7.55 -1.71
C LEU A 123 16.64 7.41 -0.32
N PHE A 124 16.45 6.17 0.15
CA PHE A 124 15.94 5.90 1.49
C PHE A 124 16.86 6.43 2.60
N ILE A 125 18.18 6.22 2.47
CA ILE A 125 19.19 6.75 3.40
C ILE A 125 19.20 8.28 3.38
N ILE A 126 19.23 8.91 2.20
CA ILE A 126 19.27 10.37 2.07
C ILE A 126 18.00 10.98 2.70
N GLY A 127 16.83 10.40 2.43
CA GLY A 127 15.57 10.84 3.05
C GLY A 127 15.59 10.69 4.57
N SER A 128 16.13 9.57 5.08
CA SER A 128 16.31 9.35 6.52
C SER A 128 17.27 10.37 7.15
N ILE A 129 18.39 10.69 6.50
CA ILE A 129 19.33 11.72 6.96
C ILE A 129 18.64 13.09 7.06
N ILE A 130 17.90 13.49 6.03
CA ILE A 130 17.16 14.76 6.02
C ILE A 130 16.17 14.82 7.19
N CYS A 131 15.44 13.73 7.46
CA CYS A 131 14.56 13.66 8.63
C CYS A 131 15.35 13.77 9.95
N ALA A 132 16.49 13.08 10.05
CA ALA A 132 17.32 13.00 11.25
C ALA A 132 18.01 14.32 11.63
N ILE A 133 18.21 15.23 10.68
CA ILE A 133 18.80 16.56 10.91
C ILE A 133 17.77 17.69 10.82
N SER A 134 16.49 17.36 10.62
CA SER A 134 15.47 18.37 10.37
C SER A 134 15.20 19.23 11.62
N GLU A 135 15.25 20.55 11.42
CA GLU A 135 14.89 21.55 12.41
C GLU A 135 13.59 22.29 12.06
N SER A 136 13.00 22.00 10.90
CA SER A 136 11.76 22.63 10.43
C SER A 136 10.80 21.61 9.82
N SER A 137 9.50 21.89 9.96
CA SER A 137 8.42 21.08 9.41
C SER A 137 8.55 20.80 7.90
N PRO A 138 8.82 21.80 7.02
CA PRO A 138 8.94 21.54 5.58
C PRO A 138 10.14 20.67 5.21
N CYS A 139 11.28 20.83 5.91
CA CYS A 139 12.47 20.00 5.71
C CYS A 139 12.18 18.55 6.08
N PHE A 140 11.50 18.33 7.20
CA PHE A 140 11.06 17.01 7.64
C PHE A 140 10.12 16.35 6.63
N ILE A 141 9.12 17.09 6.11
CA ILE A 141 8.20 16.61 5.07
C ILE A 141 8.95 16.17 3.81
N CYS A 142 9.94 16.96 3.36
CA CYS A 142 10.76 16.63 2.20
C CYS A 142 11.58 15.35 2.43
N GLY A 143 12.16 15.19 3.62
CA GLY A 143 12.87 13.98 4.01
C GLY A 143 11.97 12.75 3.98
N ARG A 144 10.74 12.85 4.52
CA ARG A 144 9.73 11.77 4.50
C ARG A 144 9.29 11.43 3.09
N ALA A 145 9.12 12.42 2.22
CA ALA A 145 8.80 12.16 0.82
C ALA A 145 9.93 11.39 0.13
N LEU A 146 11.19 11.78 0.35
CA LEU A 146 12.35 11.11 -0.25
C LEU A 146 12.55 9.69 0.28
N SER A 147 12.35 9.46 1.59
CA SER A 147 12.39 8.11 2.16
C SER A 147 11.25 7.24 1.61
N GLY A 148 10.06 7.81 1.40
CA GLY A 148 8.93 7.15 0.74
C GLY A 148 9.26 6.67 -0.68
N VAL A 149 9.98 7.46 -1.47
CA VAL A 149 10.49 7.08 -2.81
C VAL A 149 11.42 5.87 -2.71
N GLY A 150 12.36 5.87 -1.77
CA GLY A 150 13.28 4.75 -1.57
C GLY A 150 12.57 3.48 -1.09
N ALA A 151 11.60 3.62 -0.18
CA ALA A 151 10.85 2.52 0.41
C ALA A 151 10.02 1.73 -0.61
N VAL A 152 9.38 2.41 -1.57
CA VAL A 152 8.62 1.72 -2.62
C VAL A 152 9.53 0.95 -3.59
N GLY A 153 10.70 1.51 -3.91
CA GLY A 153 11.69 0.81 -4.73
C GLY A 153 12.20 -0.46 -4.04
N LEU A 154 12.61 -0.35 -2.78
CA LEU A 154 13.09 -1.48 -1.99
C LEU A 154 12.03 -2.57 -1.80
N SER A 155 10.79 -2.20 -1.48
CA SER A 155 9.71 -3.16 -1.28
C SER A 155 9.34 -3.91 -2.56
N VAL A 156 9.13 -3.20 -3.67
CA VAL A 156 8.86 -3.80 -4.98
C VAL A 156 10.03 -4.68 -5.44
N GLY A 157 11.27 -4.20 -5.27
CA GLY A 157 12.47 -4.93 -5.59
C GLY A 157 12.60 -6.22 -4.78
N GLY A 158 12.34 -6.16 -3.47
CA GLY A 158 12.41 -7.33 -2.59
C GLY A 158 11.48 -8.46 -3.03
N PHE A 159 10.21 -8.16 -3.27
CA PHE A 159 9.25 -9.15 -3.77
C PHE A 159 9.66 -9.73 -5.13
N ARG A 160 10.12 -8.87 -6.04
CA ARG A 160 10.54 -9.31 -7.38
C ARG A 160 11.77 -10.21 -7.34
N MET A 161 12.77 -9.86 -6.54
CA MET A 161 13.99 -10.65 -6.41
C MET A 161 13.69 -12.04 -5.87
N LEU A 162 12.89 -12.11 -4.80
CA LEU A 162 12.47 -13.38 -4.22
C LEU A 162 11.69 -14.22 -5.23
N ALA A 163 10.84 -13.59 -6.04
CA ALA A 163 10.09 -14.26 -7.10
C ALA A 163 10.94 -14.79 -8.26
N LEU A 164 12.19 -14.33 -8.41
CA LEU A 164 13.12 -14.81 -9.44
C LEU A 164 14.15 -15.82 -8.91
N MET A 165 14.14 -16.12 -7.61
CA MET A 165 15.11 -17.04 -7.02
C MET A 165 14.82 -18.50 -7.42
N PRO A 166 15.81 -19.26 -7.92
CA PRO A 166 15.60 -20.64 -8.33
C PRO A 166 15.32 -21.56 -7.14
N GLY A 167 14.19 -22.28 -7.19
CA GLY A 167 13.75 -23.28 -6.21
C GLY A 167 12.26 -23.16 -5.86
N ASN A 168 11.37 -23.65 -6.73
CA ASN A 168 9.91 -23.40 -6.70
C ASN A 168 9.23 -23.58 -5.34
N GLN A 169 9.65 -24.54 -4.52
CA GLN A 169 9.04 -24.78 -3.20
C GLN A 169 9.60 -23.84 -2.11
N LYS A 170 10.89 -23.48 -2.17
CA LYS A 170 11.54 -22.55 -1.23
C LYS A 170 11.21 -21.08 -1.54
N GLN A 171 10.89 -20.77 -2.79
CA GLN A 171 10.52 -19.43 -3.24
C GLN A 171 9.28 -18.88 -2.53
N ASN A 172 8.19 -19.66 -2.51
CA ASN A 172 6.96 -19.25 -1.81
C ASN A 172 7.17 -19.08 -0.31
N VAL A 173 8.03 -19.91 0.30
CA VAL A 173 8.41 -19.81 1.71
C VAL A 173 9.18 -18.51 1.96
N SER A 174 10.15 -18.15 1.12
CA SER A 174 10.92 -16.91 1.27
C SER A 174 10.07 -15.65 1.04
N MET A 175 9.14 -15.67 0.07
CA MET A 175 8.18 -14.56 -0.14
C MET A 175 7.22 -14.41 1.05
N GLY A 176 6.75 -15.54 1.59
CA GLY A 176 5.95 -15.57 2.81
C GLY A 176 6.72 -15.02 4.01
N ALA A 177 7.96 -15.45 4.21
CA ALA A 177 8.84 -14.95 5.27
C ALA A 177 9.12 -13.45 5.14
N PHE A 178 9.36 -12.96 3.92
CA PHE A 178 9.55 -11.52 3.68
C PHE A 178 8.29 -10.71 4.01
N SER A 179 7.11 -11.21 3.64
CA SER A 179 5.82 -10.59 3.98
C SER A 179 5.57 -10.57 5.49
N LEU A 180 5.92 -11.67 6.19
CA LEU A 180 5.85 -11.77 7.64
C LEU A 180 6.77 -10.78 8.33
N ILE A 181 8.02 -10.66 7.87
CA ILE A 181 8.99 -9.70 8.41
C ILE A 181 8.50 -8.27 8.21
N LEU A 182 8.05 -7.93 7.00
CA LEU A 182 7.44 -6.62 6.73
C LEU A 182 6.25 -6.33 7.67
N GLY A 183 5.34 -7.29 7.81
CA GLY A 183 4.17 -7.15 8.68
C GLY A 183 4.54 -7.02 10.17
N SER A 184 5.45 -7.86 10.68
CA SER A 184 5.89 -7.80 12.08
C SER A 184 6.62 -6.51 12.40
N SER A 185 7.33 -5.93 11.42
CA SER A 185 8.05 -4.68 11.58
C SER A 185 7.13 -3.51 11.85
N VAL A 186 5.97 -3.49 11.19
CA VAL A 186 4.95 -2.46 11.42
C VAL A 186 4.45 -2.51 12.87
N VAL A 187 4.37 -3.70 13.48
CA VAL A 187 3.97 -3.91 14.88
C VAL A 187 5.06 -3.46 15.86
N ILE A 188 6.31 -3.78 15.53
CA ILE A 188 7.48 -3.47 16.37
C ILE A 188 7.80 -1.97 16.32
N GLY A 189 7.51 -1.30 15.19
CA GLY A 189 7.80 0.11 14.94
C GLY A 189 7.35 1.04 16.08
N PRO A 190 6.06 1.09 16.47
CA PRO A 190 5.60 1.95 17.55
C PRO A 190 6.26 1.65 18.90
N ILE A 191 6.56 0.39 19.19
CA ILE A 191 7.23 0.02 20.45
C ILE A 191 8.64 0.62 20.49
N ILE A 192 9.43 0.41 19.44
CA ILE A 192 10.77 0.98 19.31
C ILE A 192 10.70 2.51 19.29
N GLY A 193 9.76 3.07 18.55
CA GLY A 193 9.60 4.50 18.40
C GLY A 193 9.25 5.20 19.71
N GLY A 194 8.35 4.62 20.51
CA GLY A 194 8.00 5.14 21.83
C GLY A 194 9.18 5.11 22.81
N VAL A 195 9.97 4.03 22.80
CA VAL A 195 11.16 3.90 23.68
C VAL A 195 12.23 4.93 23.29
N ILE A 196 12.54 5.05 22.01
CA ILE A 196 13.58 5.99 21.53
C ILE A 196 13.15 7.44 21.78
N THR A 197 11.89 7.77 21.52
CA THR A 197 11.37 9.13 21.73
C THR A 197 11.45 9.56 23.21
N GLN A 198 11.25 8.63 24.14
CA GLN A 198 11.39 8.90 25.57
C GLN A 198 12.85 8.95 26.04
N SER A 199 13.76 8.31 25.30
CA SER A 199 15.17 8.25 25.66
C SER A 199 15.86 9.61 25.51
N PRO A 200 16.98 9.87 26.21
CA PRO A 200 17.74 11.12 26.08
C PRO A 200 18.32 11.34 24.68
N LEU A 201 18.31 10.32 23.82
CA LEU A 201 18.73 10.41 22.43
C LEU A 201 17.78 11.30 21.59
N GLY A 202 16.51 11.38 21.97
CA GLY A 202 15.48 12.15 21.26
C GLY A 202 14.94 11.47 20.00
N TRP A 203 13.92 12.09 19.40
CA TRP A 203 13.18 11.53 18.26
C TRP A 203 13.98 11.51 16.94
N HIS A 204 15.05 12.27 16.81
CA HIS A 204 15.91 12.24 15.61
C HIS A 204 16.53 10.85 15.37
N TRP A 205 16.78 10.10 16.45
CA TRP A 205 17.34 8.75 16.38
C TRP A 205 16.44 7.71 15.74
N LEU A 206 15.13 8.00 15.62
CA LEU A 206 14.19 7.17 14.87
C LEU A 206 14.64 7.00 13.41
N PHE A 207 15.30 8.02 12.85
CA PHE A 207 15.80 8.03 11.48
C PHE A 207 17.28 7.63 11.38
N TRP A 208 18.09 7.90 12.41
CA TRP A 208 19.50 7.45 12.44
C TRP A 208 19.65 5.93 12.40
N ILE A 209 18.69 5.18 12.97
CA ILE A 209 18.72 3.70 12.97
C ILE A 209 18.63 3.10 11.55
N ASN A 210 17.98 3.80 10.62
CA ASN A 210 17.85 3.35 9.24
C ASN A 210 19.21 3.28 8.51
N LEU A 211 20.13 4.18 8.83
CA LEU A 211 21.41 4.31 8.14
C LEU A 211 22.31 3.07 8.26
N PRO A 212 22.68 2.59 9.46
CA PRO A 212 23.55 1.43 9.59
C PRO A 212 22.89 0.18 8.98
N ALA A 213 21.59 -0.01 9.20
CA ALA A 213 20.88 -1.17 8.69
C ALA A 213 20.84 -1.21 7.15
N ILE A 214 20.46 -0.10 6.50
CA ILE A 214 20.41 -0.06 5.02
C ILE A 214 21.81 -0.01 4.41
N SER A 215 22.81 0.55 5.10
CA SER A 215 24.21 0.47 4.68
C SER A 215 24.70 -0.98 4.65
N ILE A 216 24.35 -1.79 5.65
CA ILE A 216 24.62 -3.23 5.65
C ILE A 216 23.94 -3.90 4.44
N VAL A 217 22.68 -3.58 4.16
CA VAL A 217 21.96 -4.11 2.98
C VAL A 217 22.73 -3.78 1.68
N ILE A 218 23.16 -2.53 1.53
CA ILE A 218 23.96 -2.07 0.37
C ILE A 218 25.25 -2.91 0.25
N LEU A 219 25.99 -3.08 1.34
CA LEU A 219 27.23 -3.87 1.35
C LEU A 219 27.00 -5.34 0.98
N LEU A 220 25.94 -5.96 1.51
CA LEU A 220 25.59 -7.35 1.20
C LEU A 220 25.22 -7.53 -0.27
N ILE A 221 24.50 -6.57 -0.86
CA ILE A 221 24.11 -6.62 -2.27
C ILE A 221 25.30 -6.36 -3.20
N ILE A 222 26.17 -5.40 -2.86
CA ILE A 222 27.40 -5.14 -3.64
C ILE A 222 28.35 -6.34 -3.55
N GLY A 223 28.57 -6.90 -2.36
CA GLY A 223 29.45 -8.05 -2.15
C GLY A 223 28.99 -9.30 -2.91
N THR A 224 27.67 -9.52 -2.99
CA THR A 224 27.11 -10.61 -3.80
C THR A 224 27.17 -10.31 -5.30
N ALA A 225 27.01 -9.05 -5.73
CA ALA A 225 27.17 -8.67 -7.14
C ALA A 225 28.63 -8.79 -7.64
N TYR A 226 29.61 -8.38 -6.84
CA TYR A 226 31.03 -8.39 -7.21
C TYR A 226 31.63 -9.80 -7.30
N THR A 227 31.10 -10.75 -6.52
CA THR A 227 31.59 -12.14 -6.51
C THR A 227 31.01 -13.01 -7.63
N GLY A 228 30.35 -12.41 -8.63
CA GLY A 228 29.67 -13.15 -9.70
C GLY A 228 28.34 -13.75 -9.23
N GLY A 229 27.66 -13.08 -8.30
CA GLY A 229 26.22 -13.29 -8.06
C GLY A 229 25.43 -13.13 -9.35
N PRO A 230 24.13 -13.43 -9.33
CA PRO A 230 23.37 -13.44 -10.56
C PRO A 230 23.51 -12.05 -11.17
N ASP A 231 24.08 -12.01 -12.37
CA ASP A 231 23.99 -10.85 -13.23
C ASP A 231 22.49 -10.75 -13.52
N LEU A 232 21.75 -10.14 -12.59
CA LEU A 232 20.37 -9.68 -12.75
C LEU A 232 20.40 -8.46 -13.67
N ARG A 233 21.22 -8.55 -14.71
CA ARG A 233 21.04 -7.89 -15.99
C ARG A 233 19.69 -8.38 -16.45
N GLY A 234 18.62 -7.77 -15.93
CA GLY A 234 17.39 -7.64 -16.69
C GLY A 234 17.82 -7.31 -18.10
N GLU A 235 17.30 -8.06 -19.08
CA GLU A 235 17.82 -8.10 -20.45
C GLU A 235 18.46 -6.77 -20.79
N LYS A 236 19.75 -6.78 -21.17
CA LYS A 236 20.40 -5.61 -21.76
C LYS A 236 19.66 -5.36 -23.09
N TYR A 237 18.45 -4.86 -22.98
CA TYR A 237 17.85 -4.06 -23.98
C TYR A 237 18.79 -2.87 -24.05
N ASP A 238 19.64 -2.85 -25.08
CA ASP A 238 20.42 -1.70 -25.52
C ASP A 238 19.42 -0.62 -26.00
N LEU A 239 18.61 -0.16 -25.05
CA LEU A 239 17.62 0.87 -25.18
C LEU A 239 18.22 2.10 -24.54
N THR A 240 18.15 3.18 -25.30
CA THR A 240 18.53 4.52 -24.85
C THR A 240 17.67 4.89 -23.63
N ILE A 241 18.16 5.77 -22.73
CA ILE A 241 17.40 6.26 -21.57
C ILE A 241 16.01 6.78 -21.99
N TRP A 242 15.94 7.44 -23.16
CA TRP A 242 14.69 7.91 -23.76
C TRP A 242 13.73 6.81 -24.21
N GLU A 243 14.25 5.68 -24.70
CA GLU A 243 13.42 4.54 -25.10
C GLU A 243 12.87 3.79 -23.88
N LYS A 244 13.67 3.70 -22.80
CA LYS A 244 13.21 3.22 -21.48
C LYS A 244 12.15 4.15 -20.89
N ALA A 245 12.35 5.46 -20.97
CA ALA A 245 11.36 6.45 -20.53
C ALA A 245 10.04 6.36 -21.32
N LYS A 246 10.08 6.04 -22.61
CA LYS A 246 8.87 5.79 -23.44
C LYS A 246 8.11 4.51 -23.07
N LEU A 247 8.77 3.54 -22.42
CA LEU A 247 8.14 2.31 -21.93
C LEU A 247 7.52 2.50 -20.54
N LEU A 248 7.98 3.50 -19.78
CA LEU A 248 7.31 3.96 -18.56
C LEU A 248 6.04 4.75 -18.93
N ASP A 249 4.97 4.53 -18.18
CA ASP A 249 3.78 5.37 -18.28
C ASP A 249 4.01 6.68 -17.49
N CYS A 250 4.97 7.49 -17.96
CA CYS A 250 5.33 8.75 -17.31
C CYS A 250 4.15 9.73 -17.28
N ILE A 251 3.29 9.70 -18.31
CA ILE A 251 2.09 10.53 -18.38
C ILE A 251 1.08 10.07 -17.33
N GLY A 252 0.75 8.79 -17.27
CA GLY A 252 -0.17 8.25 -16.27
C GLY A 252 0.35 8.45 -14.84
N THR A 253 1.66 8.26 -14.62
CA THR A 253 2.31 8.52 -13.32
C THR A 253 2.26 9.99 -12.95
N GLY A 254 2.58 10.89 -13.89
CA GLY A 254 2.52 12.34 -13.67
C GLY A 254 1.10 12.81 -13.38
N LEU A 255 0.11 12.28 -14.10
CA LEU A 255 -1.32 12.54 -13.84
C LEU A 255 -1.76 12.00 -12.47
N LEU A 256 -1.27 10.84 -12.06
CA LEU A 256 -1.54 10.29 -10.73
C LEU A 256 -0.95 11.19 -9.63
N ALA A 257 0.29 11.67 -9.80
CA ALA A 257 0.91 12.64 -8.90
C ALA A 257 0.13 13.96 -8.84
N LEU A 258 -0.24 14.51 -10.00
CA LEU A 258 -1.05 15.72 -10.15
C LEU A 258 -2.49 15.57 -9.64
N THR A 259 -2.94 14.34 -9.42
CA THR A 259 -4.23 14.09 -8.77
C THR A 259 -4.06 14.09 -7.25
N LEU A 260 -3.09 13.35 -6.72
CA LEU A 260 -2.96 13.17 -5.28
C LEU A 260 -2.40 14.39 -4.54
N ILE A 261 -1.38 15.05 -5.10
CA ILE A 261 -0.71 16.18 -4.44
C ILE A 261 -1.66 17.38 -4.29
N PRO A 262 -2.36 17.86 -5.35
CA PRO A 262 -3.29 18.97 -5.23
C PRO A 262 -4.53 18.63 -4.40
N LEU A 263 -4.95 17.37 -4.33
CA LEU A 263 -6.02 16.97 -3.40
C LEU A 263 -5.62 17.23 -1.95
N ILE A 264 -4.41 16.83 -1.56
CA ILE A 264 -3.90 16.97 -0.20
C ILE A 264 -3.62 18.44 0.13
N LEU A 265 -2.98 19.17 -0.79
CA LEU A 265 -2.74 20.61 -0.65
C LEU A 265 -4.04 21.41 -0.66
N GLY A 266 -5.03 21.03 -1.46
CA GLY A 266 -6.34 21.68 -1.52
C GLY A 266 -7.10 21.57 -0.20
N LEU A 267 -7.03 20.41 0.46
CA LEU A 267 -7.58 20.19 1.80
C LEU A 267 -6.89 21.07 2.85
N ASP A 268 -5.55 21.15 2.83
CA ASP A 268 -4.83 22.00 3.79
C ASP A 268 -5.04 23.51 3.52
N TYR A 269 -5.07 23.93 2.26
CA TYR A 269 -5.34 25.31 1.89
C TYR A 269 -6.79 25.71 2.17
N GLY A 270 -7.74 24.79 2.02
CA GLY A 270 -9.14 25.00 2.37
C GLY A 270 -9.30 25.29 3.87
N ARG A 271 -8.55 24.57 4.72
CA ARG A 271 -8.45 24.84 6.15
C ARG A 271 -7.79 26.18 6.46
N SER A 272 -6.63 26.47 5.85
CA SER A 272 -5.79 27.63 6.18
C SER A 272 -6.32 28.96 5.65
N TYR A 273 -6.78 28.97 4.40
CA TYR A 273 -7.16 30.18 3.67
C TYR A 273 -8.67 30.27 3.41
N GLY A 274 -9.43 29.25 3.79
CA GLY A 274 -10.86 29.13 3.51
C GLY A 274 -11.15 28.36 2.22
N TRP A 275 -12.25 27.61 2.22
CA TRP A 275 -12.69 26.75 1.11
C TRP A 275 -13.02 27.52 -0.18
N SER A 276 -13.42 28.79 -0.07
CA SER A 276 -13.72 29.67 -1.21
C SER A 276 -12.52 30.47 -1.71
N SER A 277 -11.35 30.33 -1.07
CA SER A 277 -10.14 31.04 -1.49
C SER A 277 -9.67 30.55 -2.85
N THR A 278 -9.18 31.48 -3.69
CA THR A 278 -8.62 31.18 -5.01
C THR A 278 -7.56 30.08 -4.94
N ARG A 279 -6.74 30.03 -3.87
CA ARG A 279 -5.70 29.01 -3.70
C ARG A 279 -6.29 27.60 -3.56
N SER A 280 -7.32 27.44 -2.72
CA SER A 280 -7.99 26.16 -2.51
C SER A 280 -8.77 25.74 -3.77
N ALA A 281 -9.50 26.69 -4.37
CA ALA A 281 -10.25 26.46 -5.61
C ALA A 281 -9.34 26.00 -6.77
N VAL A 282 -8.16 26.61 -6.94
CA VAL A 282 -7.18 26.21 -7.97
C VAL A 282 -6.67 24.79 -7.70
N MET A 283 -6.33 24.43 -6.46
CA MET A 283 -5.86 23.07 -6.15
C MET A 283 -6.93 22.01 -6.42
N PHE A 284 -8.19 22.26 -6.05
CA PHE A 284 -9.30 21.36 -6.35
C PHE A 284 -9.64 21.29 -7.84
N ALA A 285 -9.51 22.41 -8.57
CA ALA A 285 -9.68 22.43 -10.02
C ALA A 285 -8.59 21.62 -10.74
N VAL A 286 -7.32 21.76 -10.31
CA VAL A 286 -6.20 20.95 -10.82
C VAL A 286 -6.44 19.47 -10.53
N PHE A 287 -6.84 19.11 -9.31
CA PHE A 287 -7.21 17.74 -8.94
C PHE A 287 -8.33 17.19 -9.85
N GLY A 288 -9.42 17.94 -10.01
CA GLY A 288 -10.56 17.50 -10.84
C GLY A 288 -10.16 17.31 -12.30
N LEU A 289 -9.42 18.26 -12.87
CA LEU A 289 -8.94 18.18 -14.24
C LEU A 289 -7.95 17.01 -14.44
N SER A 290 -6.96 16.88 -13.56
CA SER A 290 -5.95 15.81 -13.65
C SER A 290 -6.58 14.44 -13.44
N PHE A 291 -7.60 14.32 -12.59
CA PHE A 291 -8.34 13.08 -12.37
C PHE A 291 -9.12 12.66 -13.61
N VAL A 292 -9.82 13.60 -14.26
CA VAL A 292 -10.52 13.33 -15.53
C VAL A 292 -9.51 12.94 -16.61
N LEU A 293 -8.40 13.68 -16.73
CA LEU A 293 -7.32 13.35 -17.68
C LEU A 293 -6.69 11.99 -17.38
N LEU A 294 -6.54 11.61 -16.10
CA LEU A 294 -6.05 10.30 -15.70
C LEU A 294 -7.01 9.21 -16.18
N ILE A 295 -8.32 9.36 -15.99
CA ILE A 295 -9.32 8.39 -16.47
C ILE A 295 -9.28 8.27 -18.00
N VAL A 296 -9.25 9.41 -18.70
CA VAL A 296 -9.17 9.48 -20.16
C VAL A 296 -7.88 8.80 -20.65
N HIS A 297 -6.75 9.09 -20.03
CA HIS A 297 -5.47 8.44 -20.31
C HIS A 297 -5.54 6.95 -20.05
N GLN A 298 -6.07 6.48 -18.92
CA GLN A 298 -6.20 5.05 -18.64
C GLN A 298 -7.10 4.32 -19.65
N ARG A 299 -8.08 4.99 -20.26
CA ARG A 299 -8.93 4.40 -21.32
C ARG A 299 -8.25 4.37 -22.68
N MET A 300 -7.44 5.38 -23.02
CA MET A 300 -6.80 5.49 -24.33
C MET A 300 -5.39 4.88 -24.38
N ALA A 301 -4.73 4.76 -23.23
CA ALA A 301 -3.37 4.27 -23.15
C ALA A 301 -3.30 2.80 -23.57
N LYS A 302 -2.46 2.52 -24.56
CA LYS A 302 -2.13 1.16 -24.99
C LYS A 302 -1.44 0.34 -23.89
N VAL A 303 -0.86 1.00 -22.89
CA VAL A 303 -0.28 0.38 -21.69
C VAL A 303 -0.71 1.17 -20.45
N ALA A 304 -1.95 0.92 -20.04
CA ALA A 304 -2.53 1.45 -18.82
C ALA A 304 -1.74 1.04 -17.56
N ILE A 305 -1.81 1.85 -16.51
CA ILE A 305 -1.35 1.47 -15.17
C ILE A 305 -2.22 0.32 -14.66
N PHE A 306 -3.51 0.41 -14.94
CA PHE A 306 -4.49 -0.55 -14.52
C PHE A 306 -5.05 -1.33 -15.70
N GLU A 307 -4.99 -2.65 -15.60
CA GLU A 307 -5.73 -3.50 -16.52
C GLU A 307 -7.22 -3.50 -16.13
N ARG A 308 -8.02 -2.77 -16.91
CA ARG A 308 -9.46 -2.56 -16.67
C ARG A 308 -10.23 -3.86 -16.45
N ARG A 309 -9.89 -4.93 -17.18
CA ARG A 309 -10.56 -6.24 -17.05
C ARG A 309 -10.37 -6.87 -15.67
N ILE A 310 -9.17 -6.74 -15.11
CA ILE A 310 -8.85 -7.28 -13.78
C ILE A 310 -9.56 -6.45 -12.71
N LEU A 311 -9.43 -5.12 -12.76
CA LEU A 311 -10.06 -4.25 -11.77
C LEU A 311 -11.58 -4.35 -11.76
N LEU A 312 -12.24 -4.46 -12.92
CA LEU A 312 -13.70 -4.51 -12.98
C LEU A 312 -14.28 -5.89 -12.62
N ASN A 313 -13.45 -6.91 -12.38
CA ASN A 313 -13.93 -8.18 -11.86
C ASN A 313 -14.55 -7.95 -10.47
N ARG A 314 -15.79 -8.42 -10.27
CA ARG A 314 -16.57 -8.21 -9.05
C ARG A 314 -15.85 -8.62 -7.78
N SER A 315 -15.18 -9.77 -7.79
CA SER A 315 -14.41 -10.21 -6.62
C SER A 315 -13.26 -9.25 -6.32
N VAL A 316 -12.59 -8.73 -7.35
CA VAL A 316 -11.43 -7.84 -7.22
C VAL A 316 -11.84 -6.49 -6.67
N TRP A 317 -12.72 -5.74 -7.35
CA TRP A 317 -13.04 -4.39 -6.88
C TRP A 317 -13.75 -4.39 -5.52
N ALA A 318 -14.57 -5.41 -5.22
CA ALA A 318 -15.20 -5.52 -3.92
C ALA A 318 -14.14 -5.71 -2.83
N THR A 319 -13.20 -6.64 -2.99
CA THR A 319 -12.19 -6.91 -1.95
C THR A 319 -11.17 -5.78 -1.84
N THR A 320 -10.77 -5.19 -2.97
CA THR A 320 -9.93 -4.00 -3.00
C THR A 320 -10.63 -2.84 -2.28
N GLY A 321 -11.94 -2.66 -2.49
CA GLY A 321 -12.75 -1.64 -1.81
C GLY A 321 -12.85 -1.86 -0.31
N ILE A 322 -13.10 -3.09 0.15
CA ILE A 322 -13.09 -3.45 1.58
C ILE A 322 -11.77 -3.04 2.21
N PHE A 323 -10.65 -3.48 1.63
CA PHE A 323 -9.35 -3.30 2.27
C PHE A 323 -8.78 -1.89 2.08
N PHE A 324 -9.11 -1.20 0.99
CA PHE A 324 -8.90 0.23 0.83
C PHE A 324 -9.52 1.01 2.00
N CYS A 325 -10.80 0.74 2.29
CA CYS A 325 -11.52 1.41 3.35
C CYS A 325 -11.00 1.00 4.74
N ALA A 326 -10.67 -0.27 4.93
CA ALA A 326 -10.15 -0.78 6.19
C ALA A 326 -8.77 -0.18 6.53
N LEU A 327 -7.84 -0.12 5.57
CA LEU A 327 -6.54 0.53 5.78
C LEU A 327 -6.69 2.04 5.98
N SER A 328 -7.58 2.69 5.22
CA SER A 328 -7.89 4.11 5.40
C SER A 328 -8.36 4.44 6.82
N SER A 329 -9.27 3.62 7.35
CA SER A 329 -9.77 3.73 8.72
C SER A 329 -8.68 3.49 9.77
N VAL A 330 -7.89 2.43 9.62
CA VAL A 330 -6.82 2.11 10.58
C VAL A 330 -5.73 3.16 10.59
N SER A 331 -5.32 3.70 9.44
CA SER A 331 -4.33 4.79 9.40
C SER A 331 -4.80 6.05 10.13
N VAL A 332 -6.12 6.31 10.18
CA VAL A 332 -6.68 7.42 10.98
C VAL A 332 -6.63 7.09 12.47
N ILE A 333 -6.98 5.85 12.86
CA ILE A 333 -6.90 5.42 14.26
C ILE A 333 -5.45 5.49 14.76
N THR A 334 -4.49 4.92 14.03
CA THR A 334 -3.08 4.89 14.46
C THR A 334 -2.45 6.29 14.47
N LEU A 335 -2.93 7.22 13.65
CA LEU A 335 -2.55 8.63 13.70
C LEU A 335 -2.96 9.29 15.03
N PHE A 336 -4.19 9.09 15.48
CA PHE A 336 -4.76 9.79 16.65
C PHE A 336 -4.57 9.05 17.98
N LEU A 337 -4.30 7.74 17.95
CA LEU A 337 -4.09 6.94 19.15
C LEU A 337 -2.99 7.50 20.05
N PRO A 338 -1.80 7.90 19.53
CA PRO A 338 -0.78 8.56 20.35
C PRO A 338 -1.26 9.86 20.99
N PHE A 339 -2.10 10.65 20.31
CA PHE A 339 -2.64 11.87 20.88
C PHE A 339 -3.62 11.58 22.03
N LEU A 340 -4.47 10.56 21.90
CA LEU A 340 -5.35 10.14 22.99
C LEU A 340 -4.54 9.70 24.22
N LEU A 341 -3.49 8.90 24.01
CA LEU A 341 -2.72 8.34 25.11
C LEU A 341 -1.76 9.36 25.75
N GLN A 342 -1.11 10.20 24.94
CA GLN A 342 -0.08 11.11 25.44
C GLN A 342 -0.60 12.51 25.79
N VAL A 343 -1.58 13.03 25.05
CA VAL A 343 -2.14 14.37 25.31
C VAL A 343 -3.33 14.30 26.26
N VAL A 344 -4.23 13.32 26.10
CA VAL A 344 -5.44 13.23 26.95
C VAL A 344 -5.21 12.41 28.22
N LYS A 345 -4.44 11.32 28.16
CA LYS A 345 -4.09 10.50 29.34
C LYS A 345 -2.73 10.77 29.94
N GLU A 346 -1.97 11.69 29.36
CA GLU A 346 -0.66 12.10 29.87
C GLU A 346 0.31 10.91 30.05
N LEU A 347 0.14 9.84 29.26
CA LEU A 347 1.04 8.69 29.29
C LEU A 347 2.34 8.97 28.54
N PRO A 348 3.46 8.39 28.98
CA PRO A 348 4.72 8.56 28.26
C PRO A 348 4.70 7.89 26.87
N PRO A 349 5.51 8.36 25.90
CA PRO A 349 5.56 7.82 24.53
C PRO A 349 5.81 6.31 24.47
N ARG A 350 6.61 5.75 25.38
CA ARG A 350 6.84 4.30 25.49
C ARG A 350 5.57 3.51 25.75
N SER A 351 4.70 4.00 26.63
CA SER A 351 3.42 3.34 26.92
C SER A 351 2.49 3.44 25.71
N SER A 352 2.47 4.58 25.03
CA SER A 352 1.71 4.75 23.78
C SER A 352 2.14 3.78 22.69
N GLY A 353 3.45 3.57 22.52
CA GLY A 353 3.98 2.60 21.57
C GLY A 353 3.60 1.16 21.92
N PHE A 354 3.69 0.77 23.19
CA PHE A 354 3.28 -0.55 23.67
C PHE A 354 1.77 -0.77 23.50
N LEU A 355 0.96 0.24 23.77
CA LEU A 355 -0.50 0.19 23.64
C LEU A 355 -0.99 0.17 22.19
N SER A 356 -0.13 0.28 21.18
CA SER A 356 -0.49 0.05 19.77
C SER A 356 -0.38 -1.44 19.36
N PHE A 357 0.23 -2.27 20.22
CA PHE A 357 0.41 -3.69 19.98
C PHE A 357 -0.90 -4.49 19.90
N PRO A 358 -1.95 -4.25 20.73
CA PRO A 358 -3.18 -5.04 20.68
C PRO A 358 -3.85 -5.04 19.30
N LEU A 359 -3.93 -3.89 18.62
CA LEU A 359 -4.48 -3.80 17.26
C LEU A 359 -3.73 -4.74 16.30
N ALA A 360 -2.41 -4.65 16.28
CA ALA A 360 -1.58 -5.35 15.31
C ALA A 360 -1.41 -6.85 15.66
N GLY A 361 -1.29 -7.18 16.94
CA GLY A 361 -1.27 -8.55 17.44
C GLY A 361 -2.59 -9.27 17.14
N THR A 362 -3.73 -8.60 17.36
CA THR A 362 -5.03 -9.20 17.04
C THR A 362 -5.26 -9.34 15.54
N LEU A 363 -4.74 -8.41 14.73
CA LEU A 363 -4.71 -8.57 13.27
C LEU A 363 -3.95 -9.82 12.84
N ALA A 364 -2.77 -10.07 13.42
CA ALA A 364 -1.97 -11.24 13.08
C ALA A 364 -2.68 -12.54 13.47
N VAL A 365 -3.21 -12.61 14.70
CA VAL A 365 -3.98 -13.76 15.19
C VAL A 365 -5.23 -13.99 14.33
N SER A 366 -5.99 -12.93 14.04
CA SER A 366 -7.18 -12.97 13.20
C SER A 366 -6.88 -13.51 11.81
N THR A 367 -5.86 -12.97 11.14
CA THR A 367 -5.45 -13.42 9.80
C THR A 367 -5.09 -14.90 9.80
N PHE A 368 -4.39 -15.37 10.83
CA PHE A 368 -4.05 -16.79 10.98
C PHE A 368 -5.29 -17.68 11.20
N VAL A 369 -6.17 -17.28 12.12
CA VAL A 369 -7.42 -18.00 12.41
C VAL A 369 -8.30 -18.10 11.17
N PHE A 370 -8.52 -16.99 10.47
CA PHE A 370 -9.33 -16.98 9.26
C PHE A 370 -8.65 -17.72 8.09
N SER A 371 -7.31 -17.74 8.03
CA SER A 371 -6.57 -18.53 7.04
C SER A 371 -6.87 -20.02 7.20
N ILE A 372 -6.84 -20.53 8.44
CA ILE A 372 -7.25 -21.91 8.73
C ILE A 372 -8.73 -22.12 8.40
N LEU A 373 -9.60 -21.20 8.85
CA LEU A 373 -11.04 -21.32 8.66
C LEU A 373 -11.43 -21.35 7.18
N SER A 374 -10.69 -20.61 6.34
CA SER A 374 -10.91 -20.60 4.88
C SER A 374 -10.69 -21.95 4.21
N THR A 375 -9.93 -22.86 4.82
CA THR A 375 -9.75 -24.23 4.30
C THR A 375 -10.93 -25.15 4.64
N LYS A 376 -11.74 -24.78 5.64
CA LYS A 376 -12.87 -25.57 6.15
C LYS A 376 -14.23 -25.09 5.65
N VAL A 377 -14.33 -23.83 5.22
CA VAL A 377 -15.61 -23.18 4.89
C VAL A 377 -15.72 -22.95 3.38
N SER A 378 -16.78 -23.47 2.75
CA SER A 378 -17.01 -23.30 1.32
C SER A 378 -17.46 -21.88 0.93
N PHE A 379 -18.14 -21.17 1.84
CA PHE A 379 -18.63 -19.80 1.63
C PHE A 379 -18.02 -18.83 2.65
N PHE A 380 -17.06 -18.01 2.22
CA PHE A 380 -16.38 -17.05 3.10
C PHE A 380 -17.12 -15.70 3.23
N ASN A 381 -18.14 -15.45 2.40
CA ASN A 381 -18.92 -14.20 2.39
C ASN A 381 -19.53 -13.84 3.75
N PRO A 382 -20.22 -14.75 4.48
CA PRO A 382 -20.82 -14.41 5.77
C PRO A 382 -19.77 -13.97 6.79
N LEU A 383 -18.62 -14.65 6.78
CA LEU A 383 -17.51 -14.28 7.63
C LEU A 383 -17.05 -12.86 7.23
N ALA A 384 -16.80 -12.58 5.95
CA ALA A 384 -16.30 -11.26 5.50
C ALA A 384 -17.22 -10.10 5.90
N ILE A 385 -18.54 -10.32 5.85
CA ILE A 385 -19.54 -9.36 6.33
C ILE A 385 -19.44 -9.22 7.85
N ALA A 386 -19.37 -10.31 8.61
CA ALA A 386 -19.21 -10.26 10.06
C ALA A 386 -17.93 -9.52 10.49
N GLY A 387 -16.81 -9.75 9.81
CA GLY A 387 -15.56 -9.03 10.04
C GLY A 387 -15.68 -7.53 9.77
N ALA A 388 -16.37 -7.14 8.70
CA ALA A 388 -16.63 -5.73 8.39
C ALA A 388 -17.56 -5.06 9.42
N VAL A 389 -18.56 -5.78 9.94
CA VAL A 389 -19.42 -5.29 11.04
C VAL A 389 -18.62 -5.10 12.31
N ILE A 390 -17.80 -6.07 12.71
CA ILE A 390 -16.93 -5.97 13.89
C ILE A 390 -15.97 -4.78 13.76
N PHE A 391 -15.39 -4.60 12.57
CA PHE A 391 -14.51 -3.47 12.27
C PHE A 391 -15.22 -2.12 12.38
N LEU A 392 -16.45 -2.02 11.86
CA LEU A 392 -17.28 -0.83 11.99
C LEU A 392 -17.61 -0.53 13.45
N VAL A 393 -18.01 -1.53 14.23
CA VAL A 393 -18.32 -1.39 15.66
C VAL A 393 -17.10 -0.85 16.42
N SER A 394 -15.91 -1.41 16.18
CA SER A 394 -14.66 -0.90 16.77
C SER A 394 -14.45 0.59 16.47
N ASN A 395 -14.58 1.00 15.21
CA ASN A 395 -14.42 2.39 14.79
C ASN A 395 -15.45 3.34 15.42
N VAL A 396 -16.71 2.91 15.53
CA VAL A 396 -17.76 3.70 16.18
C VAL A 396 -17.47 3.85 17.68
N LEU A 397 -16.99 2.79 18.34
CA LEU A 397 -16.60 2.84 19.75
C LEU A 397 -15.48 3.86 20.01
N PHE A 398 -14.48 3.92 19.12
CA PHE A 398 -13.42 4.94 19.18
C PHE A 398 -13.94 6.39 19.11
N ILE A 399 -15.03 6.65 18.37
CA ILE A 399 -15.62 7.99 18.30
C ILE A 399 -16.44 8.33 19.55
N THR A 400 -17.06 7.33 20.18
CA THR A 400 -17.85 7.51 21.41
C THR A 400 -17.01 7.62 22.69
N LEU A 401 -15.69 7.58 22.56
CA LEU A 401 -14.73 7.49 23.64
C LEU A 401 -14.72 8.78 24.48
N ARG A 402 -15.24 8.71 25.70
CA ARG A 402 -15.34 9.86 26.61
C ARG A 402 -13.97 10.21 27.21
N PRO A 403 -13.71 11.47 27.65
CA PRO A 403 -12.41 11.88 28.20
C PRO A 403 -11.90 11.02 29.38
N ASP A 404 -12.82 10.46 30.16
CA ASP A 404 -12.59 9.60 31.32
C ASP A 404 -12.34 8.12 30.97
N PHE A 405 -12.03 7.80 29.70
CA PHE A 405 -11.82 6.43 29.24
C PHE A 405 -10.77 5.66 30.04
N SER A 406 -10.88 4.33 30.12
CA SER A 406 -9.87 3.48 30.76
C SER A 406 -8.96 2.80 29.72
N ILE A 407 -7.73 2.43 30.11
CA ILE A 407 -6.80 1.73 29.23
C ILE A 407 -7.42 0.42 28.68
N PRO A 408 -8.10 -0.42 29.50
CA PRO A 408 -8.76 -1.62 28.99
C PRO A 408 -9.83 -1.36 27.92
N GLN A 409 -10.50 -0.20 27.93
CA GLN A 409 -11.47 0.16 26.89
C GLN A 409 -10.79 0.34 25.54
N ILE A 410 -9.69 1.08 25.47
CA ILE A 410 -8.91 1.25 24.22
C ILE A 410 -8.40 -0.11 23.73
N VAL A 411 -7.81 -0.91 24.62
CA VAL A 411 -7.31 -2.25 24.27
C VAL A 411 -8.45 -3.11 23.71
N GLY A 412 -9.64 -3.07 24.31
CA GLY A 412 -10.81 -3.78 23.80
C GLY A 412 -11.23 -3.30 22.41
N TYR A 413 -11.21 -1.99 22.15
CA TYR A 413 -11.58 -1.43 20.85
C TYR A 413 -10.55 -1.79 19.77
N GLU A 414 -9.26 -1.79 20.11
CA GLU A 414 -8.19 -2.25 19.23
C GLU A 414 -8.27 -3.74 18.91
N ILE A 415 -8.59 -4.59 19.88
CA ILE A 415 -8.77 -6.03 19.65
C ILE A 415 -9.90 -6.25 18.63
N LEU A 416 -11.05 -5.58 18.81
CA LEU A 416 -12.16 -5.66 17.85
C LEU A 416 -11.74 -5.16 16.46
N GLY A 417 -11.02 -4.04 16.40
CA GLY A 417 -10.54 -3.44 15.14
C GLY A 417 -9.54 -4.34 14.42
N GLY A 418 -8.57 -4.87 15.15
CA GLY A 418 -7.57 -5.81 14.64
C GLY A 418 -8.20 -7.09 14.12
N PHE A 419 -9.20 -7.61 14.83
CA PHE A 419 -9.93 -8.81 14.41
C PHE A 419 -10.65 -8.59 13.07
N GLY A 420 -11.40 -7.50 12.94
CA GLY A 420 -12.08 -7.14 11.69
C GLY A 420 -11.12 -6.81 10.54
N LEU A 421 -9.99 -6.15 10.82
CA LEU A 421 -8.98 -5.84 9.80
C LEU A 421 -8.25 -7.10 9.30
N GLY A 422 -7.89 -8.04 10.19
CA GLY A 422 -7.25 -9.30 9.79
C GLY A 422 -8.14 -10.16 8.88
N MET A 423 -9.46 -10.11 9.12
CA MET A 423 -10.44 -10.69 8.23
C MET A 423 -10.45 -10.01 6.85
N ALA A 424 -10.53 -8.68 6.82
CA ALA A 424 -10.53 -7.91 5.58
C ALA A 424 -9.26 -8.20 4.75
N TRP A 425 -8.11 -8.32 5.41
CA TRP A 425 -6.83 -8.69 4.79
C TRP A 425 -6.93 -10.03 4.07
N LEU A 426 -7.46 -11.04 4.76
CA LEU A 426 -7.54 -12.37 4.17
C LEU A 426 -8.54 -12.42 3.00
N ALA A 427 -9.66 -11.68 3.08
CA ALA A 427 -10.62 -11.57 1.99
C ALA A 427 -10.00 -11.01 0.70
N GLU A 428 -9.11 -10.01 0.82
CA GLU A 428 -8.33 -9.45 -0.32
C GLU A 428 -7.55 -10.51 -1.07
N ILE A 429 -7.10 -11.54 -0.37
CA ILE A 429 -6.26 -12.59 -0.93
C ILE A 429 -7.11 -13.71 -1.53
N ILE A 430 -8.13 -14.18 -0.80
CA ILE A 430 -8.87 -15.41 -1.13
C ILE A 430 -9.80 -15.23 -2.34
N PHE A 431 -10.58 -14.15 -2.37
CA PHE A 431 -11.62 -13.97 -3.39
C PHE A 431 -11.03 -13.75 -4.79
N PRO A 432 -10.02 -12.88 -4.99
CA PRO A 432 -9.35 -12.78 -6.29
C PRO A 432 -8.65 -14.09 -6.69
N ARG A 433 -8.08 -14.83 -5.73
CA ARG A 433 -7.45 -16.15 -5.98
C ARG A 433 -8.41 -17.15 -6.59
N ALA A 434 -9.69 -17.10 -6.23
CA ALA A 434 -10.69 -18.04 -6.75
C ALA A 434 -11.03 -17.78 -8.23
N VAL A 435 -10.92 -16.54 -8.72
CA VAL A 435 -11.40 -16.14 -10.04
C VAL A 435 -10.30 -15.75 -11.04
N LEU A 436 -9.09 -15.44 -10.56
CA LEU A 436 -7.98 -14.97 -11.37
C LEU A 436 -6.87 -16.02 -11.50
N ASP A 437 -6.22 -16.04 -12.66
CA ASP A 437 -4.98 -16.81 -12.88
C ASP A 437 -3.82 -16.21 -12.06
N LYS A 438 -2.76 -16.99 -11.83
CA LYS A 438 -1.59 -16.58 -11.00
C LYS A 438 -1.01 -15.22 -11.39
N HIS A 439 -0.86 -14.94 -12.69
CA HIS A 439 -0.37 -13.66 -13.19
C HIS A 439 -1.34 -12.51 -12.89
N GLN A 440 -2.62 -12.69 -13.17
CA GLN A 440 -3.66 -11.68 -12.93
C GLN A 440 -3.83 -11.40 -11.43
N LEU A 441 -3.70 -12.43 -10.59
CA LEU A 441 -3.73 -12.30 -9.14
C LEU A 441 -2.59 -11.41 -8.62
N ALA A 442 -1.35 -11.62 -9.08
CA ALA A 442 -0.22 -10.79 -8.67
C ALA A 442 -0.43 -9.31 -9.05
N MET A 443 -0.95 -9.06 -10.26
CA MET A 443 -1.31 -7.71 -10.72
C MET A 443 -2.43 -7.11 -9.86
N SER A 444 -3.48 -7.89 -9.55
CA SER A 444 -4.61 -7.47 -8.72
C SER A 444 -4.18 -7.05 -7.31
N LEU A 445 -3.31 -7.83 -6.67
CA LEU A 445 -2.78 -7.51 -5.35
C LEU A 445 -1.87 -6.27 -5.41
N GLY A 446 -1.10 -6.10 -6.48
CA GLY A 446 -0.31 -4.88 -6.73
C GLY A 446 -1.18 -3.63 -6.86
N TYR A 447 -2.27 -3.69 -7.63
CA TYR A 447 -3.23 -2.60 -7.76
C TYR A 447 -3.91 -2.28 -6.44
N SER A 448 -4.32 -3.33 -5.71
CA SER A 448 -4.98 -3.17 -4.42
C SER A 448 -4.05 -2.47 -3.44
N ARG A 449 -2.80 -2.91 -3.33
CA ARG A 449 -1.80 -2.30 -2.46
C ARG A 449 -1.59 -0.81 -2.76
N MET A 450 -1.50 -0.45 -4.05
CA MET A 450 -1.36 0.93 -4.47
C MET A 450 -2.57 1.77 -4.09
N LEU A 451 -3.78 1.28 -4.35
CA LEU A 451 -5.02 1.97 -4.02
C LEU A 451 -5.17 2.15 -2.50
N GLN A 452 -4.83 1.15 -1.70
CA GLN A 452 -4.89 1.24 -0.24
C GLN A 452 -4.01 2.37 0.32
N GLN A 453 -2.79 2.52 -0.20
CA GLN A 453 -1.90 3.60 0.24
C GLN A 453 -2.46 4.98 -0.15
N ILE A 454 -3.17 5.08 -1.27
CA ILE A 454 -3.89 6.31 -1.67
C ILE A 454 -4.99 6.60 -0.65
N GLY A 455 -5.79 5.59 -0.29
CA GLY A 455 -6.85 5.71 0.70
C GLY A 455 -6.33 6.16 2.05
N ALA A 456 -5.28 5.51 2.56
CA ALA A 456 -4.62 5.87 3.81
C ALA A 456 -4.11 7.32 3.82
N ALA A 457 -3.42 7.76 2.76
CA ALA A 457 -2.91 9.13 2.66
C ALA A 457 -4.04 10.18 2.68
N VAL A 458 -5.11 9.94 1.91
CA VAL A 458 -6.27 10.85 1.83
C VAL A 458 -7.06 10.86 3.14
N ALA A 459 -7.29 9.70 3.75
CA ALA A 459 -8.04 9.58 4.99
C ALA A 459 -7.33 10.28 6.15
N VAL A 460 -6.02 10.09 6.29
CA VAL A 460 -5.21 10.78 7.31
C VAL A 460 -5.28 12.30 7.13
N GLN A 461 -5.16 12.80 5.90
CA GLN A 461 -5.27 14.24 5.65
C GLN A 461 -6.65 14.80 5.96
N LEU A 462 -7.72 14.13 5.52
CA LEU A 462 -9.10 14.55 5.79
C LEU A 462 -9.38 14.61 7.30
N SER A 463 -8.93 13.59 8.02
CA SER A 463 -9.08 13.49 9.47
C SER A 463 -8.27 14.54 10.22
N ALA A 464 -7.03 14.83 9.77
CA ALA A 464 -6.21 15.90 10.33
C ALA A 464 -6.83 17.29 10.13
N VAL A 465 -7.42 17.55 8.96
CA VAL A 465 -8.14 18.82 8.70
C VAL A 465 -9.38 18.93 9.60
N ALA A 466 -10.19 17.87 9.70
CA ALA A 466 -11.38 17.84 10.56
C ALA A 466 -11.02 18.07 12.04
N PHE A 467 -9.97 17.41 12.52
CA PHE A 467 -9.41 17.61 13.86
C PHE A 467 -9.00 19.06 14.10
N ASN A 468 -8.17 19.63 13.22
CA ASN A 468 -7.64 21.00 13.39
C ASN A 468 -8.75 22.05 13.38
N MET A 469 -9.71 21.96 12.45
CA MET A 469 -10.86 22.86 12.41
C MET A 469 -11.69 22.78 13.69
N ARG A 470 -11.91 21.56 14.19
CA ARG A 470 -12.69 21.37 15.41
C ARG A 470 -11.96 21.86 16.65
N LEU A 471 -10.65 21.61 16.73
CA LEU A 471 -9.81 22.08 17.84
C LEU A 471 -9.83 23.61 17.91
N ALA A 472 -9.63 24.29 16.77
CA ALA A 472 -9.68 25.75 16.70
C ALA A 472 -11.02 26.31 17.21
N LYS A 473 -12.14 25.69 16.81
CA LYS A 473 -13.48 26.05 17.29
C LYS A 473 -13.66 25.80 18.78
N ASN A 474 -13.22 24.65 19.29
CA ASN A 474 -13.37 24.29 20.70
C ASN A 474 -12.55 25.23 21.61
N LEU A 475 -11.30 25.54 21.23
CA LEU A 475 -10.43 26.48 21.97
C LEU A 475 -10.93 27.92 21.90
N GLY A 476 -11.58 28.32 20.80
CA GLY A 476 -12.17 29.65 20.63
C GLY A 476 -13.16 30.01 21.73
N GLY A 477 -13.92 29.04 22.23
CA GLY A 477 -14.93 29.22 23.29
C GLY A 477 -14.38 29.22 24.72
N LEU A 478 -13.08 29.02 24.93
CA LEU A 478 -12.46 29.04 26.25
C LEU A 478 -11.93 30.43 26.60
N PRO A 479 -11.89 30.79 27.90
CA PRO A 479 -11.32 32.05 28.41
C PRO A 479 -9.79 32.01 28.40
N LEU A 480 -9.21 31.79 27.21
CA LEU A 480 -7.78 31.80 26.94
C LEU A 480 -7.40 33.08 26.21
N THR A 481 -6.21 33.59 26.47
CA THR A 481 -5.62 34.67 25.69
C THR A 481 -5.40 34.24 24.23
N PRO A 482 -5.34 35.18 23.28
CA PRO A 482 -5.02 34.85 21.89
C PRO A 482 -3.71 34.08 21.73
N ASP A 483 -2.71 34.38 22.56
CA ASP A 483 -1.39 33.75 22.53
C ASP A 483 -1.42 32.31 23.08
N GLU A 484 -2.18 32.04 24.14
CA GLU A 484 -2.40 30.67 24.62
C GLU A 484 -3.14 29.81 23.59
N LYS A 485 -4.14 30.40 22.91
CA LYS A 485 -4.88 29.73 21.84
C LYS A 485 -3.97 29.38 20.67
N SER A 486 -3.12 30.31 20.24
CA SER A 486 -2.19 30.07 19.13
C SER A 486 -1.12 29.04 19.49
N SER A 487 -0.61 29.06 20.73
CA SER A 487 0.37 28.08 21.23
C SER A 487 -0.21 26.65 21.28
N LEU A 488 -1.44 26.48 21.79
CA LEU A 488 -2.13 25.18 21.77
C LEU A 488 -2.43 24.70 20.35
N GLN A 489 -2.89 25.60 19.48
CA GLN A 489 -3.13 25.29 18.07
C GLN A 489 -1.84 24.96 17.31
N ALA A 490 -0.68 25.41 17.81
CA ALA A 490 0.62 25.01 17.31
C ALA A 490 1.07 23.63 17.84
N GLY A 491 0.39 23.10 18.86
CA GLY A 491 0.71 21.81 19.48
C GLY A 491 1.68 21.90 20.66
N ASN A 492 1.92 23.10 21.18
CA ASN A 492 2.77 23.30 22.35
C ASN A 492 1.99 22.98 23.63
N GLN A 493 2.66 22.39 24.62
CA GLN A 493 2.11 22.31 25.98
C GLN A 493 2.11 23.71 26.59
N ILE A 494 1.00 24.15 27.19
CA ILE A 494 1.03 25.40 27.96
C ILE A 494 1.77 25.13 29.28
N GLY A 495 2.96 25.72 29.41
CA GLY A 495 3.62 25.91 30.69
C GLY A 495 3.07 27.17 31.37
N GLY A 496 2.50 27.03 32.56
CA GLY A 496 2.02 28.14 33.37
C GLY A 496 1.02 27.74 34.47
N ASP A 497 0.78 28.64 35.41
CA ASP A 497 -0.22 28.58 36.49
C ASP A 497 -1.67 28.70 35.96
N LEU A 498 -2.01 27.91 34.93
CA LEU A 498 -3.40 27.73 34.52
C LEU A 498 -4.15 27.00 35.65
N SER A 499 -5.35 27.49 35.97
CA SER A 499 -6.26 26.82 36.90
C SER A 499 -6.54 25.38 36.43
N THR A 500 -6.73 24.46 37.36
CA THR A 500 -7.07 23.06 37.06
C THR A 500 -8.32 22.96 36.16
N GLU A 501 -9.31 23.84 36.38
CA GLU A 501 -10.53 23.91 35.56
C GLU A 501 -10.23 24.27 34.10
N THR A 502 -9.34 25.22 33.85
CA THR A 502 -8.94 25.60 32.48
C THR A 502 -8.19 24.46 31.80
N LYS A 503 -7.33 23.74 32.53
CA LYS A 503 -6.61 22.57 32.01
C LYS A 503 -7.57 21.44 31.63
N ASP A 504 -8.52 21.11 32.49
CA ASP A 504 -9.54 20.10 32.19
C ASP A 504 -10.40 20.49 30.98
N ALA A 505 -10.77 21.78 30.87
CA ALA A 505 -11.52 22.28 29.73
C ALA A 505 -10.74 22.18 28.41
N ILE A 506 -9.41 22.41 28.44
CA ILE A 506 -8.52 22.20 27.29
C ILE A 506 -8.48 20.71 26.92
N LEU A 507 -8.29 19.80 27.88
CA LEU A 507 -8.26 18.36 27.62
C LEU A 507 -9.57 17.86 26.99
N VAL A 508 -10.72 18.34 27.48
CA VAL A 508 -12.03 18.06 26.89
C VAL A 508 -12.15 18.61 25.48
N ALA A 509 -11.60 19.82 25.22
CA ALA A 509 -11.56 20.40 23.88
C ALA A 509 -10.73 19.57 22.90
N TYR A 510 -9.56 19.06 23.32
CA TYR A 510 -8.73 18.12 22.54
C TYR A 510 -9.45 16.80 22.30
N CYS A 511 -10.01 16.18 23.34
CA CYS A 511 -10.72 14.90 23.21
C CYS A 511 -11.88 15.02 22.21
N LYS A 512 -12.71 16.05 22.31
CA LYS A 512 -13.81 16.32 21.35
C LYS A 512 -13.30 16.59 19.94
N ALA A 513 -12.14 17.24 19.78
CA ALA A 513 -11.54 17.44 18.47
C ALA A 513 -11.05 16.12 17.87
N ILE A 514 -10.40 15.27 18.67
CA ILE A 514 -9.93 13.94 18.25
C ILE A 514 -11.12 13.05 17.84
N GLN A 515 -12.23 13.05 18.58
CA GLN A 515 -13.45 12.34 18.20
C GLN A 515 -13.94 12.73 16.80
N VAL A 516 -13.91 14.02 16.47
CA VAL A 516 -14.26 14.53 15.13
C VAL A 516 -13.21 14.11 14.09
N GLY A 517 -11.92 14.13 14.46
CA GLY A 517 -10.84 13.59 13.63
C GLY A 517 -10.96 12.09 13.36
N LEU A 518 -11.55 11.31 14.28
CA LEU A 518 -11.80 9.88 14.12
C LEU A 518 -13.07 9.57 13.31
N ALA A 519 -13.98 10.55 13.14
CA ALA A 519 -15.24 10.34 12.43
C ALA A 519 -15.08 9.81 10.99
N PRO A 520 -14.11 10.28 10.18
CA PRO A 520 -13.85 9.69 8.87
C PRO A 520 -13.46 8.21 8.94
N ALA A 521 -12.81 7.75 10.01
CA ALA A 521 -12.45 6.33 10.15
C ALA A 521 -13.69 5.42 10.20
N ALA A 522 -14.73 5.81 10.96
CA ALA A 522 -15.99 5.07 10.97
C ALA A 522 -16.76 5.18 9.65
N ALA A 523 -16.70 6.32 8.97
CA ALA A 523 -17.29 6.46 7.63
C ALA A 523 -16.64 5.48 6.64
N TRP A 524 -15.31 5.39 6.63
CA TRP A 524 -14.59 4.40 5.83
C TRP A 524 -14.94 2.96 6.22
N ALA A 525 -14.99 2.64 7.51
CA ALA A 525 -15.42 1.32 7.97
C ALA A 525 -16.85 0.97 7.53
N GLY A 526 -17.75 1.95 7.50
CA GLY A 526 -19.12 1.77 6.99
C GLY A 526 -19.15 1.51 5.49
N ILE A 527 -18.33 2.21 4.71
CA ILE A 527 -18.17 1.95 3.28
C ILE A 527 -17.54 0.57 3.03
N ALA A 528 -16.61 0.12 3.88
CA ALA A 528 -16.04 -1.22 3.82
C ALA A 528 -17.12 -2.30 3.96
N LEU A 529 -18.10 -2.10 4.84
CA LEU A 529 -19.26 -2.99 4.98
C LEU A 529 -20.11 -3.03 3.70
N LEU A 530 -20.32 -1.90 3.02
CA LEU A 530 -21.03 -1.88 1.74
C LEU A 530 -20.30 -2.70 0.66
N PHE A 531 -18.97 -2.61 0.60
CA PHE A 531 -18.18 -3.45 -0.30
C PHE A 531 -18.22 -4.93 0.10
N ALA A 532 -18.25 -5.25 1.39
CA ALA A 532 -18.40 -6.62 1.88
C ALA A 532 -19.74 -7.23 1.47
N LEU A 533 -20.83 -6.45 1.53
CA LEU A 533 -22.15 -6.86 1.03
C LEU A 533 -22.18 -7.03 -0.49
N ALA A 534 -21.35 -6.29 -1.22
CA ALA A 534 -21.24 -6.39 -2.67
C ALA A 534 -20.46 -7.64 -3.14
N LEU A 535 -19.81 -8.40 -2.25
CA LEU A 535 -19.05 -9.60 -2.62
C LEU A 535 -19.92 -10.63 -3.38
N PRO A 536 -19.39 -11.25 -4.45
CA PRO A 536 -20.11 -12.30 -5.14
C PRO A 536 -20.20 -13.54 -4.25
N TRP A 537 -21.41 -14.10 -4.12
CA TRP A 537 -21.65 -15.33 -3.38
C TRP A 537 -21.23 -16.52 -4.24
N SER A 538 -19.93 -16.81 -4.26
CA SER A 538 -19.35 -17.93 -4.99
C SER A 538 -18.68 -18.91 -4.02
N SER A 539 -18.93 -20.20 -4.20
CA SER A 539 -18.18 -21.24 -3.48
C SER A 539 -16.69 -21.13 -3.82
N LEU A 540 -15.84 -21.10 -2.79
CA LEU A 540 -14.39 -20.99 -2.93
C LEU A 540 -13.71 -22.33 -3.27
N GLN A 541 -14.48 -23.42 -3.31
CA GLN A 541 -13.97 -24.73 -3.73
C GLN A 541 -13.89 -24.80 -5.27
N ARG A 542 -12.74 -24.38 -5.81
CA ARG A 542 -12.27 -24.86 -7.12
C ARG A 542 -11.32 -26.04 -6.90
N GLY A 543 -11.81 -27.23 -7.27
CA GLY A 543 -11.08 -28.45 -7.65
C GLY A 543 -9.74 -28.71 -6.97
N VAL A 544 -9.77 -29.37 -5.81
CA VAL A 544 -8.78 -30.43 -5.59
C VAL A 544 -9.17 -31.50 -6.59
N VAL A 545 -8.46 -31.60 -7.73
CA VAL A 545 -8.54 -32.79 -8.56
C VAL A 545 -8.06 -33.92 -7.66
N ASP A 546 -8.96 -34.86 -7.39
CA ASP A 546 -8.59 -36.07 -6.67
C ASP A 546 -7.50 -36.76 -7.51
N PRO A 547 -6.31 -37.09 -6.96
CA PRO A 547 -5.21 -37.69 -7.74
C PRO A 547 -5.58 -39.00 -8.44
N LYS A 548 -6.75 -39.56 -8.12
CA LYS A 548 -7.31 -40.78 -8.72
C LYS A 548 -8.07 -40.54 -10.02
N GLU A 549 -8.57 -39.34 -10.30
CA GLU A 549 -9.32 -39.05 -11.54
C GLU A 549 -8.41 -38.60 -12.70
N ALA A 550 -7.21 -38.09 -12.40
CA ALA A 550 -6.23 -37.71 -13.43
C ALA A 550 -5.64 -38.90 -14.22
N ASN A 551 -5.81 -40.14 -13.75
CA ASN A 551 -5.35 -41.34 -14.45
C ASN A 551 -6.39 -41.94 -15.40
N ASN A 552 -7.62 -41.43 -15.45
CA ASN A 552 -8.69 -41.99 -16.30
C ASN A 552 -9.14 -41.06 -17.42
N SER A 553 -8.58 -39.86 -17.57
CA SER A 553 -9.00 -38.88 -18.58
C SER A 553 -8.09 -38.79 -19.81
N ASP A 554 -7.46 -39.89 -20.20
CA ASP A 554 -6.90 -40.07 -21.55
C ASP A 554 -7.94 -40.73 -22.46
N SER A 555 -9.05 -40.04 -22.73
CA SER A 555 -9.85 -40.19 -23.95
C SER A 555 -11.08 -39.28 -23.90
N GLY A 556 -11.27 -38.46 -24.92
CA GLY A 556 -12.54 -37.79 -25.20
C GLY A 556 -12.56 -36.30 -24.88
N SER A 557 -12.49 -35.50 -25.93
CA SER A 557 -12.76 -34.07 -25.94
C SER A 557 -14.20 -33.75 -25.55
N GLU A 558 -14.45 -33.10 -24.41
CA GLU A 558 -15.72 -32.40 -24.16
C GLU A 558 -15.55 -31.10 -23.37
N SER A 559 -16.33 -30.10 -23.79
CA SER A 559 -16.35 -28.72 -23.35
C SER A 559 -16.89 -28.53 -21.93
N LEU A 560 -16.11 -27.90 -21.05
CA LEU A 560 -16.52 -27.49 -19.70
C LEU A 560 -17.51 -26.31 -19.74
N THR A 561 -18.78 -26.60 -19.45
CA THR A 561 -19.83 -25.60 -19.19
C THR A 561 -19.79 -25.14 -17.73
N LEU A 562 -19.84 -23.81 -17.54
CA LEU A 562 -19.96 -23.14 -16.25
C LEU A 562 -21.38 -23.32 -15.68
N SER A 563 -21.53 -23.95 -14.53
CA SER A 563 -22.78 -23.91 -13.76
C SER A 563 -22.84 -22.64 -12.90
N VAL A 564 -23.52 -21.62 -13.43
CA VAL A 564 -24.01 -20.48 -12.64
C VAL A 564 -25.38 -20.88 -12.10
N LEU A 565 -25.49 -21.06 -10.77
CA LEU A 565 -26.78 -21.24 -10.11
C LEU A 565 -27.54 -19.90 -10.12
N GLY A 566 -28.51 -19.76 -11.02
CA GLY A 566 -29.61 -18.81 -10.92
C GLY A 566 -30.88 -19.52 -10.42
N PRO A 567 -31.83 -18.80 -9.79
CA PRO A 567 -33.05 -19.42 -9.29
C PRO A 567 -33.94 -19.87 -10.46
N SER A 568 -34.58 -21.01 -10.22
CA SER A 568 -35.45 -21.79 -11.10
C SER A 568 -36.57 -21.00 -11.79
N GLU A 569 -36.71 -21.17 -13.11
CA GLU A 569 -38.01 -21.12 -13.78
C GLU A 569 -38.02 -21.97 -15.07
N GLU A 570 -38.92 -22.96 -15.02
CA GLU A 570 -39.67 -23.72 -16.03
C GLU A 570 -39.04 -24.29 -17.32
N VAL A 571 -39.14 -25.62 -17.37
CA VAL A 571 -39.02 -26.53 -18.50
C VAL A 571 -40.20 -26.33 -19.47
N ILE A 572 -39.92 -26.07 -20.75
CA ILE A 572 -40.84 -26.44 -21.84
C ILE A 572 -40.05 -27.23 -22.89
N SER A 573 -40.50 -28.45 -23.10
CA SER A 573 -40.00 -29.42 -24.06
C SER A 573 -40.30 -29.02 -25.50
N SER A 574 -39.38 -29.31 -26.42
CA SER A 574 -39.73 -29.83 -27.75
C SER A 574 -38.52 -30.56 -28.35
N ARG A 575 -38.69 -31.87 -28.52
CA ARG A 575 -37.85 -32.74 -29.34
C ARG A 575 -38.11 -32.39 -30.81
N GLU A 576 -37.07 -32.15 -31.59
CA GLU A 576 -37.08 -32.50 -33.02
C GLU A 576 -35.76 -33.17 -33.41
N HIS A 577 -35.92 -34.32 -34.06
CA HIS A 577 -34.90 -35.18 -34.66
C HIS A 577 -34.21 -34.50 -35.85
N TYR A 578 -32.89 -34.68 -35.98
CA TYR A 578 -32.25 -34.88 -37.29
C TYR A 578 -31.09 -35.89 -37.16
N PRO A 579 -30.96 -36.88 -38.07
CA PRO A 579 -30.09 -38.04 -37.86
C PRO A 579 -28.68 -37.88 -38.45
N SER A 580 -27.77 -38.65 -37.86
CA SER A 580 -26.39 -38.92 -38.27
C SER A 580 -26.29 -39.58 -39.66
N ALA A 581 -25.37 -39.09 -40.50
CA ALA A 581 -24.91 -39.81 -41.70
C ALA A 581 -23.48 -40.31 -41.49
N HIS A 582 -23.35 -41.61 -41.26
CA HIS A 582 -22.13 -42.39 -41.44
C HIS A 582 -21.96 -42.73 -42.92
N GLY A 583 -20.71 -42.66 -43.40
CA GLY A 583 -20.34 -43.18 -44.72
C GLY A 583 -20.36 -44.70 -44.79
N ARG A 584 -20.68 -45.21 -45.98
CA ARG A 584 -20.26 -46.52 -46.49
C ARG A 584 -19.76 -46.32 -47.91
N GLY A 585 -18.59 -46.90 -48.20
CA GLY A 585 -17.98 -46.89 -49.52
C GLY A 585 -18.53 -47.95 -50.47
N MET A 586 -18.14 -47.82 -51.73
CA MET A 586 -17.75 -48.86 -52.69
C MET A 586 -17.69 -48.20 -54.08
N VAL A 587 -16.49 -48.06 -54.65
CA VAL A 587 -15.97 -48.73 -55.86
C VAL A 587 -14.45 -48.63 -55.81
#